data_AF-A0AAW0UE51-F1
#
_entry.id   AF-A0AAW0UE51-F1
#
_cell.length_a   1.000
_cell.length_b   1.000
_cell.length_c   1.000
_cell.angle_alpha   90.00
_cell.angle_beta   90.00
_cell.angle_gamma   90.00
#
_symmetry.space_group_name_H-M   'P 1'
#
loop_
_entity.id
_entity.type
_entity.pdbx_description
1 polymer ?
#
loop_
_entity_poly.entity_id
_entity_poly.type
_entity_poly.pdbx_seq_one_letter_code
_entity_poly.pdbx_strand_id
1 'polypeptide(L)'
;MFISRFRGICDSTLYDDNFVMTGTRNGKPYFRGYYRSHIYYTDRRTWRLENIMSNATFAEMDDEGSLDFPIGRNVWEFSHGFCGREKLEEHSLTLSQCHENVEFTCDDGTCILMDEVCDRRTQCDDRSDEIDCSTVELPRGYQSTLPPPSPKIGSALPVYLNITLRSFVEIDAINNKFEVEIVIRMLWKDERIRFKHLRRDRQLNIILPSEAV
;
A
#
# COMPACT_ATOMS: atom_id res chain seq x y z
N MET A 1 15.00 -22.54 -1.41
CA MET A 1 15.59 -21.56 -0.47
C MET A 1 14.56 -20.45 -0.32
N PHE A 2 14.02 -20.26 0.88
CA PHE A 2 12.98 -19.25 1.13
C PHE A 2 13.65 -17.89 1.34
N ILE A 3 13.28 -16.91 0.52
CA ILE A 3 13.81 -15.55 0.58
C ILE A 3 12.79 -14.71 1.33
N SER A 4 13.25 -14.03 2.38
CA SER A 4 12.47 -13.04 3.12
C SER A 4 12.78 -11.65 2.58
N ARG A 5 11.76 -10.92 2.13
CA ARG A 5 11.91 -9.55 1.65
C ARG A 5 11.58 -8.58 2.76
N PHE A 6 12.51 -7.67 3.05
CA PHE A 6 12.33 -6.60 4.01
C PHE A 6 11.77 -5.36 3.29
N ARG A 7 10.49 -5.07 3.53
CA ARG A 7 9.69 -4.03 2.88
C ARG A 7 9.59 -2.79 3.77
N GLY A 8 9.46 -1.63 3.12
CA GLY A 8 9.41 -0.32 3.79
C GLY A 8 10.77 0.41 3.84
N ILE A 9 11.82 -0.18 3.25
CA ILE A 9 13.12 0.46 3.08
C ILE A 9 13.06 1.50 1.96
N CYS A 10 13.51 2.73 2.22
CA CYS A 10 13.62 3.80 1.22
C CYS A 10 15.02 3.96 0.62
N ASP A 11 16.07 3.43 1.26
CA ASP A 11 17.45 3.50 0.77
C ASP A 11 18.04 2.10 0.58
N SER A 12 17.96 1.59 -0.64
CA SER A 12 18.50 0.28 -1.00
C SER A 12 20.04 0.26 -1.10
N THR A 13 20.72 1.38 -0.89
CA THR A 13 22.18 1.43 -0.94
C THR A 13 22.83 1.04 0.38
N LEU A 14 22.14 1.25 1.50
CA LEU A 14 22.68 0.98 2.84
C LEU A 14 22.28 -0.40 3.36
N TYR A 15 21.11 -0.90 2.95
CA TYR A 15 20.49 -2.13 3.46
C TYR A 15 20.23 -3.12 2.35
N ASP A 16 20.23 -4.41 2.68
CA ASP A 16 19.63 -5.41 1.80
C ASP A 16 18.11 -5.37 1.97
N ASP A 17 17.39 -5.59 0.87
CA ASP A 17 15.96 -5.86 0.89
C ASP A 17 15.67 -7.37 0.88
N ASN A 18 16.65 -8.21 0.53
CA ASN A 18 16.51 -9.65 0.45
C ASN A 18 17.39 -10.36 1.50
N PHE A 19 16.75 -11.14 2.35
CA PHE A 19 17.37 -11.92 3.41
C PHE A 19 17.07 -13.40 3.24
N VAL A 20 18.01 -14.25 3.66
CA VAL A 20 17.78 -15.68 3.75
C VAL A 20 18.11 -16.19 5.14
N MET A 21 17.22 -17.03 5.67
CA MET A 21 17.47 -17.76 6.91
C MET A 21 18.62 -18.77 6.69
N THR A 22 19.77 -18.52 7.30
CA THR A 22 21.00 -19.31 7.12
C THR A 22 21.29 -20.24 8.31
N GLY A 23 20.51 -20.15 9.39
CA GLY A 23 20.64 -21.02 10.56
C GLY A 23 20.08 -20.33 11.80
N THR A 24 20.70 -20.58 12.95
CA THR A 24 20.32 -19.99 14.23
C THR A 24 21.50 -19.25 14.86
N ARG A 25 21.23 -18.11 15.50
CA ARG A 25 22.17 -17.34 16.31
C ARG A 25 21.46 -16.96 17.61
N ASN A 26 22.11 -17.18 18.75
CA ASN A 26 21.53 -16.92 20.08
C ASN A 26 20.17 -17.59 20.31
N GLY A 27 20.00 -18.83 19.82
CA GLY A 27 18.76 -19.61 20.00
C GLY A 27 17.57 -19.19 19.13
N LYS A 28 17.71 -18.16 18.29
CA LYS A 28 16.69 -17.69 17.34
C LYS A 28 17.21 -17.75 15.90
N PRO A 29 16.33 -17.66 14.88
CA PRO A 29 16.74 -17.65 13.48
C PRO A 29 17.70 -16.51 13.12
N TYR A 30 18.67 -16.82 12.26
CA TYR A 30 19.63 -15.87 11.71
C TYR A 30 19.32 -15.58 10.25
N PHE A 31 19.03 -14.32 9.94
CA PHE A 31 18.72 -13.85 8.61
C PHE A 31 19.92 -13.12 8.02
N ARG A 32 20.46 -13.64 6.93
CA ARG A 32 21.61 -13.05 6.23
C ARG A 32 21.13 -12.37 4.95
N GLY A 33 21.39 -11.07 4.82
CA GLY A 33 21.20 -10.34 3.59
C GLY A 33 22.21 -10.76 2.52
N TYR A 34 21.90 -10.50 1.26
CA TYR A 34 22.77 -10.90 0.14
C TYR A 34 24.13 -10.20 0.14
N TYR A 35 24.20 -8.96 0.60
CA TYR A 35 25.41 -8.16 0.43
C TYR A 35 25.94 -7.57 1.73
N ARG A 36 25.14 -6.81 2.48
CA ARG A 36 25.67 -5.80 3.43
C ARG A 36 25.14 -5.91 4.84
N SER A 37 24.00 -6.55 5.04
CA SER A 37 23.22 -6.49 6.27
C SER A 37 22.76 -7.87 6.72
N HIS A 38 22.60 -8.03 8.03
CA HIS A 38 21.98 -9.22 8.62
C HIS A 38 21.01 -8.82 9.71
N ILE A 39 20.04 -9.71 9.98
CA ILE A 39 19.10 -9.57 11.09
C ILE A 39 19.30 -10.75 12.03
N TYR A 40 19.52 -10.46 13.31
CA TYR A 40 19.73 -11.48 14.32
C TYR A 40 19.25 -11.03 15.69
N TYR A 41 18.96 -12.01 16.55
CA TYR A 41 18.52 -11.79 17.91
C TYR A 41 19.70 -11.62 18.86
N THR A 42 19.61 -10.64 19.75
CA THR A 42 20.65 -10.33 20.74
C THR A 42 20.30 -10.82 22.13
N ASP A 43 21.32 -10.93 22.99
CA ASP A 43 21.14 -11.31 24.41
C ASP A 43 20.33 -10.28 25.21
N ARG A 44 20.10 -9.07 24.65
CA ARG A 44 19.31 -7.99 25.26
C ARG A 44 17.81 -8.09 24.96
N ARG A 45 17.36 -9.20 24.36
CA ARG A 45 15.97 -9.38 23.89
C ARG A 45 15.56 -8.35 22.84
N THR A 46 16.44 -8.11 21.88
CA THR A 46 16.14 -7.24 20.73
C THR A 46 16.64 -7.86 19.44
N TRP A 47 15.91 -7.62 18.36
CA TRP A 47 16.32 -7.92 17.00
C TRP A 47 17.13 -6.76 16.44
N ARG A 48 18.30 -7.05 15.86
CA ARG A 48 19.18 -6.03 15.29
C ARG A 48 19.35 -6.21 13.80
N LEU A 49 19.20 -5.11 13.07
CA LEU A 49 19.66 -4.95 11.71
C LEU A 49 21.05 -4.29 11.75
N GLU A 50 22.08 -5.01 11.30
CA GLU A 50 23.47 -4.57 11.41
C GLU A 50 24.24 -4.79 10.11
N ASN A 51 25.22 -3.93 9.84
CA ASN A 51 26.14 -4.09 8.73
C ASN A 51 27.13 -5.25 8.99
N ILE A 52 27.21 -6.20 8.06
CA ILE A 52 28.05 -7.39 8.17
C ILE A 52 29.56 -7.05 8.20
N MET A 53 29.98 -5.96 7.56
CA MET A 53 31.41 -5.61 7.44
C MET A 53 31.87 -4.63 8.51
N SER A 54 31.08 -3.59 8.80
CA SER A 54 31.47 -2.54 9.74
C SER A 54 30.97 -2.76 11.17
N ASN A 55 30.11 -3.76 11.40
CA ASN A 55 29.41 -3.97 12.68
C ASN A 55 28.66 -2.71 13.16
N ALA A 56 28.19 -1.89 12.21
CA ALA A 56 27.39 -0.71 12.50
C ALA A 56 25.93 -1.12 12.64
N THR A 57 25.33 -0.89 13.81
CA THR A 57 23.90 -1.13 14.05
C THR A 57 23.08 -0.07 13.33
N PHE A 58 22.18 -0.52 12.46
CA PHE A 58 21.31 0.34 11.67
C PHE A 58 19.96 0.55 12.33
N ALA A 59 19.34 -0.53 12.80
CA ALA A 59 18.07 -0.48 13.49
C ALA A 59 17.94 -1.57 14.54
N GLU A 60 17.15 -1.29 15.58
CA GLU A 60 16.78 -2.23 16.62
C GLU A 60 15.25 -2.38 16.65
N MET A 61 14.77 -3.58 16.97
CA MET A 61 13.37 -3.92 17.19
C MET A 61 13.28 -4.62 18.53
N ASP A 62 12.47 -4.09 19.43
CA ASP A 62 12.26 -4.66 20.76
C ASP A 62 11.35 -5.89 20.70
N ASP A 63 11.64 -6.87 21.55
CA ASP A 63 10.86 -8.11 21.72
C ASP A 63 9.98 -7.96 22.97
N GLU A 64 8.67 -7.73 22.78
CA GLU A 64 7.71 -7.56 23.89
C GLU A 64 7.18 -8.90 24.44
N GLY A 65 7.47 -10.06 23.83
CA GLY A 65 6.78 -11.28 24.23
C GLY A 65 7.20 -12.64 23.63
N SER A 66 6.40 -13.66 23.93
CA SER A 66 6.89 -15.05 24.02
C SER A 66 7.19 -15.77 22.70
N LEU A 67 6.86 -15.21 21.54
CA LEU A 67 7.11 -15.82 20.23
C LEU A 67 7.73 -14.88 19.20
N ASP A 68 8.21 -13.69 19.57
CA ASP A 68 8.40 -12.63 18.57
C ASP A 68 9.62 -12.91 17.67
N PHE A 69 9.30 -13.13 16.39
CA PHE A 69 10.22 -13.22 15.28
C PHE A 69 10.12 -11.91 14.50
N PRO A 70 11.16 -11.49 13.77
CA PRO A 70 11.14 -10.21 13.05
C PRO A 70 10.30 -10.30 11.77
N ILE A 71 9.48 -11.36 11.62
CA ILE A 71 8.62 -11.67 10.47
C ILE A 71 7.30 -10.94 10.66
N GLY A 72 6.66 -10.54 9.57
CA GLY A 72 5.48 -9.69 9.65
C GLY A 72 5.85 -8.23 9.88
N ARG A 73 4.88 -7.43 10.29
CA ARG A 73 5.02 -5.99 10.50
C ARG A 73 5.45 -5.71 11.92
N ASN A 74 6.66 -5.18 12.07
CA ASN A 74 7.24 -4.85 13.36
C ASN A 74 7.72 -3.39 13.37
N VAL A 75 7.82 -2.82 14.56
CA VAL A 75 8.35 -1.47 14.76
C VAL A 75 9.86 -1.55 14.94
N TRP A 76 10.58 -0.74 14.17
CA TRP A 76 12.03 -0.63 14.17
C TRP A 76 12.44 0.80 14.48
N GLU A 77 13.43 0.96 15.34
CA GLU A 77 14.06 2.24 15.65
C GLU A 77 15.41 2.35 14.93
N PHE A 78 15.55 3.37 14.08
CA PHE A 78 16.78 3.58 13.31
C PHE A 78 17.80 4.44 14.06
N SER A 79 19.06 4.02 14.03
CA SER A 79 20.18 4.70 14.69
C SER A 79 20.64 5.98 13.98
N HIS A 80 20.03 6.31 12.84
CA HIS A 80 20.27 7.49 12.00
C HIS A 80 18.95 7.92 11.33
N GLY A 81 18.92 9.09 10.69
CA GLY A 81 17.72 9.57 10.01
C GLY A 81 17.32 8.69 8.82
N PHE A 82 16.06 8.29 8.78
CA PHE A 82 15.56 7.29 7.83
C PHE A 82 14.29 7.78 7.12
N CYS A 83 14.27 7.72 5.79
CA CYS A 83 13.15 8.13 4.93
C CYS A 83 12.60 9.54 5.19
N GLY A 84 13.50 10.51 5.44
CA GLY A 84 13.14 11.90 5.72
C GLY A 84 12.63 12.15 7.15
N ARG A 85 12.77 11.15 8.03
CA ARG A 85 12.53 11.26 9.48
C ARG A 85 13.82 11.36 10.27
N GLU A 86 13.73 11.83 11.50
CA GLU A 86 14.89 11.98 12.39
C GLU A 86 15.33 10.63 12.97
N LYS A 87 16.45 10.65 13.70
CA LYS A 87 17.03 9.49 14.37
C LYS A 87 16.14 9.05 15.54
N LEU A 88 16.07 7.74 15.83
CA LEU A 88 15.27 7.13 16.91
C LEU A 88 13.75 7.33 16.74
N GLU A 89 13.29 7.64 15.53
CA GLU A 89 11.87 7.57 15.23
C GLU A 89 11.44 6.14 14.94
N GLU A 90 10.22 5.79 15.37
CA GLU A 90 9.61 4.49 15.12
C GLU A 90 9.18 4.33 13.65
N HIS A 91 9.59 3.21 13.06
CA HIS A 91 9.26 2.84 11.70
C HIS A 91 8.65 1.44 11.62
N SER A 92 7.44 1.36 11.08
CA SER A 92 6.79 0.08 10.77
C SER A 92 7.38 -0.50 9.50
N LEU A 93 8.13 -1.60 9.62
CA LEU A 93 8.71 -2.35 8.50
C LEU A 93 8.21 -3.79 8.50
N THR A 94 8.18 -4.40 7.32
CA THR A 94 7.64 -5.76 7.17
C THR A 94 8.69 -6.70 6.61
N LEU A 95 9.06 -7.75 7.35
CA LEU A 95 9.85 -8.85 6.82
C LEU A 95 8.90 -9.96 6.36
N SER A 96 8.76 -10.10 5.04
CA SER A 96 7.76 -10.96 4.43
C SER A 96 8.41 -12.14 3.70
N GLN A 97 7.87 -13.33 3.90
CA GLN A 97 8.16 -14.51 3.05
C GLN A 97 7.06 -14.76 2.01
N CYS A 98 6.05 -13.90 1.96
CA CYS A 98 4.89 -14.06 1.08
C CYS A 98 5.24 -13.70 -0.36
N HIS A 99 4.60 -14.38 -1.30
CA HIS A 99 4.82 -14.22 -2.71
C HIS A 99 4.38 -12.82 -3.19
N GLU A 100 5.29 -12.12 -3.87
CA GLU A 100 5.01 -10.78 -4.39
C GLU A 100 3.84 -10.76 -5.36
N ASN A 101 3.03 -9.70 -5.29
CA ASN A 101 1.87 -9.45 -6.14
C ASN A 101 0.76 -10.51 -6.13
N VAL A 102 0.88 -11.56 -5.30
CA VAL A 102 -0.09 -12.66 -5.20
C VAL A 102 -0.59 -12.81 -3.77
N GLU A 103 0.31 -12.66 -2.80
CA GLU A 103 0.01 -12.79 -1.39
C GLU A 103 0.21 -11.46 -0.64
N PHE A 104 -0.64 -11.25 0.35
CA PHE A 104 -0.53 -10.22 1.36
C PHE A 104 0.15 -10.79 2.62
N THR A 105 0.87 -9.93 3.33
CA THR A 105 1.53 -10.29 4.59
C THR A 105 0.78 -9.61 5.72
N CYS A 106 0.16 -10.42 6.57
CA CYS A 106 -0.46 -9.99 7.82
C CYS A 106 0.60 -9.37 8.75
N ASP A 107 0.17 -8.64 9.78
CA ASP A 107 1.10 -8.03 10.72
C ASP A 107 1.85 -9.09 11.56
N ASP A 108 1.25 -10.24 11.82
CA ASP A 108 1.86 -11.44 12.42
C ASP A 108 2.83 -12.20 11.50
N GLY A 109 2.87 -11.84 10.21
CA GLY A 109 3.72 -12.48 9.20
C GLY A 109 3.10 -13.64 8.43
N THR A 110 1.83 -13.98 8.71
CA THR A 110 1.05 -14.96 7.96
C THR A 110 0.80 -14.46 6.52
N CYS A 111 0.73 -15.40 5.57
CA CYS A 111 0.48 -15.11 4.16
C CYS A 111 -0.94 -15.52 3.77
N ILE A 112 -1.68 -14.59 3.18
CA ILE A 112 -3.02 -14.81 2.61
C ILE A 112 -3.05 -14.32 1.16
N LEU A 113 -4.06 -14.70 0.38
CA LEU A 113 -4.17 -14.24 -1.00
C LEU A 113 -4.58 -12.76 -1.06
N MET A 114 -4.10 -12.03 -2.06
CA MET A 114 -4.51 -10.63 -2.28
C MET A 114 -6.02 -10.48 -2.50
N ASP A 115 -6.70 -11.53 -3.00
CA ASP A 115 -8.15 -11.58 -3.18
C ASP A 115 -8.93 -11.80 -1.87
N GLU A 116 -8.25 -12.08 -0.75
CA GLU A 116 -8.84 -12.26 0.58
C GLU A 116 -8.75 -10.98 1.42
N VAL A 117 -7.77 -10.10 1.16
CA VAL A 117 -7.64 -8.81 1.87
C VAL A 117 -8.89 -7.94 1.67
N CYS A 118 -9.49 -7.41 2.73
CA CYS A 118 -10.69 -6.56 2.69
C CYS A 118 -11.91 -7.22 2.04
N ASP A 119 -12.12 -8.53 2.29
CA ASP A 119 -13.26 -9.31 1.79
C ASP A 119 -14.41 -9.44 2.81
N ARG A 120 -14.30 -8.76 3.97
CA ARG A 120 -15.21 -8.78 5.12
C ARG A 120 -15.16 -10.06 5.92
N ARG A 121 -14.14 -10.89 5.72
CA ARG A 121 -13.90 -12.09 6.52
C ARG A 121 -12.47 -11.99 7.01
N THR A 122 -12.27 -12.33 8.27
CA THR A 122 -10.93 -12.36 8.85
C THR A 122 -10.22 -13.64 8.41
N GLN A 123 -9.09 -13.50 7.73
CA GLN A 123 -8.14 -14.58 7.46
C GLN A 123 -6.86 -14.47 8.29
N CYS A 124 -6.40 -13.26 8.62
CA CYS A 124 -5.25 -13.10 9.53
C CYS A 124 -5.68 -13.27 10.99
N ASP A 125 -4.89 -13.94 11.82
CA ASP A 125 -5.20 -14.10 13.24
C ASP A 125 -5.22 -12.75 14.00
N ASP A 126 -4.42 -11.80 13.52
CA ASP A 126 -4.36 -10.40 14.01
C ASP A 126 -5.41 -9.46 13.39
N ARG A 127 -6.21 -9.96 12.43
CA ARG A 127 -7.22 -9.20 11.65
C ARG A 127 -6.68 -8.07 10.77
N SER A 128 -5.39 -8.04 10.52
CA SER A 128 -4.72 -6.98 9.73
C SER A 128 -5.20 -6.91 8.28
N ASP A 129 -5.79 -7.98 7.75
CA ASP A 129 -6.44 -8.08 6.44
C ASP A 129 -7.72 -7.25 6.31
N GLU A 130 -8.37 -6.89 7.42
CA GLU A 130 -9.64 -6.15 7.45
C GLU A 130 -9.49 -4.73 8.03
N ILE A 131 -8.26 -4.20 8.03
CA ILE A 131 -7.92 -2.86 8.52
C ILE A 131 -7.58 -1.94 7.33
N ASP A 132 -7.99 -0.66 7.40
CA ASP A 132 -7.73 0.38 6.37
C ASP A 132 -8.20 -0.01 4.95
N CYS A 133 -9.37 -0.64 4.85
CA CYS A 133 -9.95 -1.12 3.61
C CYS A 133 -10.57 -0.05 2.70
N SER A 134 -10.11 1.21 2.77
CA SER A 134 -10.56 2.26 1.87
C SER A 134 -10.11 1.93 0.43
N THR A 135 -11.07 1.82 -0.48
CA THR A 135 -10.76 1.51 -1.89
C THR A 135 -10.10 2.69 -2.60
N VAL A 136 -10.34 3.91 -2.09
CA VAL A 136 -9.87 5.16 -2.68
C VAL A 136 -8.82 5.80 -1.78
N GLU A 137 -7.66 6.10 -2.34
CA GLU A 137 -6.60 6.87 -1.70
C GLU A 137 -6.49 8.25 -2.37
N LEU A 138 -6.87 9.27 -1.60
CA LEU A 138 -6.80 10.67 -2.02
C LEU A 138 -5.48 11.30 -1.55
N PRO A 139 -4.80 12.08 -2.41
CA PRO A 139 -3.59 12.79 -1.99
C PRO A 139 -3.92 13.87 -0.96
N ARG A 140 -2.92 14.26 -0.15
CA ARG A 140 -3.06 15.35 0.81
C ARG A 140 -3.48 16.64 0.10
N GLY A 141 -4.53 17.29 0.60
CA GLY A 141 -5.08 18.52 0.01
C GLY A 141 -5.92 18.31 -1.25
N TYR A 142 -6.37 17.07 -1.52
CA TYR A 142 -7.31 16.80 -2.61
C TYR A 142 -8.60 17.61 -2.45
N GLN A 143 -9.01 18.29 -3.53
CA GLN A 143 -10.25 19.07 -3.57
C GLN A 143 -11.20 18.44 -4.59
N SER A 144 -12.29 17.85 -4.10
CA SER A 144 -13.31 17.19 -4.92
C SER A 144 -14.06 18.15 -5.84
N THR A 145 -14.15 19.42 -5.45
CA THR A 145 -14.84 20.47 -6.21
C THR A 145 -14.06 20.96 -7.43
N LEU A 146 -12.77 20.63 -7.53
CA LEU A 146 -11.91 21.07 -8.62
C LEU A 146 -11.64 19.94 -9.61
N PRO A 147 -11.77 20.20 -10.93
CA PRO A 147 -11.41 19.20 -11.93
C PRO A 147 -9.92 18.86 -11.83
N PRO A 148 -9.53 17.63 -12.20
CA PRO A 148 -8.12 17.27 -12.24
C PRO A 148 -7.35 18.14 -13.24
N PRO A 149 -6.05 18.36 -13.00
CA PRO A 149 -5.18 18.96 -13.99
C PRO A 149 -5.12 18.06 -15.24
N SER A 150 -4.92 18.68 -16.40
CA SER A 150 -4.68 17.90 -17.62
C SER A 150 -3.40 17.08 -17.49
N PRO A 151 -3.36 15.83 -18.00
CA PRO A 151 -2.15 15.01 -18.03
C PRO A 151 -0.98 15.68 -18.78
N LYS A 152 -1.27 16.58 -19.73
CA LYS A 152 -0.25 17.35 -20.45
C LYS A 152 -0.27 18.81 -20.01
N ILE A 153 0.88 19.30 -19.57
CA ILE A 153 1.10 20.68 -19.14
C ILE A 153 0.68 21.65 -20.27
N GLY A 154 -0.16 22.63 -19.92
CA GLY A 154 -0.63 23.65 -20.87
C GLY A 154 -1.73 23.20 -21.83
N SER A 155 -2.31 22.01 -21.65
CA SER A 155 -3.43 21.52 -22.47
C SER A 155 -4.73 21.43 -21.67
N ALA A 156 -5.87 21.37 -22.37
CA ALA A 156 -7.16 21.13 -21.76
C ALA A 156 -7.31 19.68 -21.27
N LEU A 157 -8.08 19.48 -20.21
CA LEU A 157 -8.43 18.14 -19.71
C LEU A 157 -9.33 17.42 -20.75
N PRO A 158 -9.00 16.20 -21.18
CA PRO A 158 -9.88 15.42 -22.04
C PRO A 158 -11.14 14.97 -21.26
N VAL A 159 -12.30 15.45 -21.69
CA VAL A 159 -13.61 15.04 -21.16
C VAL A 159 -14.41 14.37 -22.27
N TYR A 160 -14.86 13.15 -22.01
CA TYR A 160 -15.73 12.40 -22.91
C TYR A 160 -17.19 12.69 -22.59
N LEU A 161 -17.92 13.20 -23.58
CA LEU A 161 -19.35 13.49 -23.46
C LEU A 161 -20.15 12.39 -24.15
N ASN A 162 -21.05 11.77 -23.40
CA ASN A 162 -22.08 10.90 -23.94
C ASN A 162 -23.43 11.59 -23.76
N ILE A 163 -23.94 12.14 -24.86
CA ILE A 163 -25.18 12.90 -24.92
C ILE A 163 -26.25 11.98 -25.49
N THR A 164 -27.30 11.73 -24.72
CA THR A 164 -28.41 10.89 -25.13
C THR A 164 -29.70 11.70 -25.12
N LEU A 165 -30.35 11.77 -26.28
CA LEU A 165 -31.68 12.36 -26.41
C LEU A 165 -32.69 11.35 -25.86
N ARG A 166 -33.34 11.69 -24.75
CA ARG A 166 -34.29 10.81 -24.08
C ARG A 166 -35.67 10.90 -24.73
N SER A 167 -36.14 12.11 -24.98
CA SER A 167 -37.47 12.36 -25.56
C SER A 167 -37.59 13.79 -26.10
N PHE A 168 -38.57 14.00 -26.98
CA PHE A 168 -39.07 15.32 -27.36
C PHE A 168 -40.27 15.65 -26.47
N VAL A 169 -40.19 16.77 -25.77
CA VAL A 169 -41.25 17.26 -24.87
C VAL A 169 -42.29 18.04 -25.68
N GLU A 170 -41.84 18.97 -26.52
CA GLU A 170 -42.72 19.79 -27.37
C GLU A 170 -42.03 20.14 -28.69
N ILE A 171 -42.81 20.28 -29.77
CA ILE A 171 -42.33 20.71 -31.08
C ILE A 171 -43.27 21.81 -31.61
N ASP A 172 -42.74 23.02 -31.76
CA ASP A 172 -43.40 24.17 -32.35
C ASP A 172 -42.74 24.51 -33.70
N ALA A 173 -43.38 24.08 -34.78
CA ALA A 173 -42.90 24.30 -36.14
C ALA A 173 -43.11 25.74 -36.63
N ILE A 174 -44.04 26.51 -36.04
CA ILE A 174 -44.31 27.89 -36.46
C ILE A 174 -43.18 28.79 -35.97
N ASN A 175 -42.76 28.58 -34.72
CA ASN A 175 -41.70 29.36 -34.09
C ASN A 175 -40.31 28.72 -34.21
N ASN A 176 -40.16 27.61 -34.95
CA ASN A 176 -38.91 26.85 -35.09
C ASN A 176 -38.26 26.48 -33.74
N LYS A 177 -39.08 26.02 -32.79
CA LYS A 177 -38.65 25.67 -31.43
C LYS A 177 -39.00 24.22 -31.14
N PHE A 178 -38.12 23.50 -30.47
CA PHE A 178 -38.45 22.22 -29.85
C PHE A 178 -37.85 22.16 -28.44
N GLU A 179 -38.52 21.42 -27.57
CA GLU A 179 -38.08 21.15 -26.21
C GLU A 179 -37.78 19.66 -26.09
N VAL A 180 -36.65 19.32 -25.49
CA VAL A 180 -36.15 17.95 -25.41
C VAL A 180 -35.57 17.66 -24.04
N GLU A 181 -35.72 16.42 -23.61
CA GLU A 181 -35.03 15.90 -22.44
C GLU A 181 -33.73 15.23 -22.90
N ILE A 182 -32.59 15.78 -22.47
CA ILE A 182 -31.26 15.27 -22.81
C ILE A 182 -30.58 14.79 -21.53
N VAL A 183 -30.00 13.59 -21.58
CA VAL A 183 -29.12 13.08 -20.53
C VAL A 183 -27.69 13.20 -21.00
N ILE A 184 -26.91 14.03 -20.31
CA ILE A 184 -25.48 14.25 -20.56
C ILE A 184 -24.70 13.48 -19.51
N ARG A 185 -23.87 12.53 -19.95
CA ARG A 185 -22.88 11.84 -19.11
C ARG A 185 -21.49 12.32 -19.48
N MET A 186 -20.73 12.73 -18.48
CA MET A 186 -19.36 13.20 -18.62
C MET A 186 -18.43 12.18 -17.99
N LEU A 187 -17.36 11.80 -18.69
CA LEU A 187 -16.34 10.90 -18.18
C LEU A 187 -14.97 11.56 -18.35
N TRP A 188 -14.21 11.58 -17.26
CA TRP A 188 -12.82 12.03 -17.24
C TRP A 188 -12.01 11.13 -16.31
N LYS A 189 -10.69 11.15 -16.47
CA LYS A 189 -9.76 10.42 -15.61
C LYS A 189 -9.06 11.41 -14.67
N ASP A 190 -9.16 11.17 -13.37
CA ASP A 190 -8.34 11.88 -12.37
C ASP A 190 -7.09 11.06 -12.07
N GLU A 191 -5.93 11.53 -12.52
CA GLU A 191 -4.66 10.83 -12.31
C GLU A 191 -4.11 10.96 -10.88
N ARG A 192 -4.72 11.84 -10.08
CA ARG A 192 -4.32 12.09 -8.68
C ARG A 192 -4.87 11.03 -7.73
N ILE A 193 -5.98 10.37 -8.11
CA ILE A 193 -6.65 9.35 -7.30
C ILE A 193 -5.94 8.01 -7.50
N ARG A 194 -5.64 7.32 -6.39
CA ARG A 194 -5.14 5.95 -6.41
C ARG A 194 -6.20 5.02 -5.86
N PHE A 195 -6.24 3.80 -6.37
CA PHE A 195 -7.16 2.77 -5.90
C PHE A 195 -6.37 1.64 -5.23
N LYS A 196 -6.88 1.13 -4.12
CA LYS A 196 -6.31 0.01 -3.37
C LYS A 196 -7.25 -1.20 -3.44
N HIS A 197 -6.71 -2.39 -3.20
CA HIS A 197 -7.45 -3.64 -3.05
C HIS A 197 -8.45 -3.96 -4.20
N LEU A 198 -8.13 -3.53 -5.43
CA LEU A 198 -8.99 -3.78 -6.58
C LEU A 198 -9.06 -5.28 -6.89
N ARG A 199 -10.29 -5.79 -6.94
CA ARG A 199 -10.61 -7.15 -7.37
C ARG A 199 -10.53 -7.28 -8.88
N ARG A 200 -10.24 -8.49 -9.34
CA ARG A 200 -10.29 -8.86 -10.77
C ARG A 200 -11.68 -8.67 -11.36
N ASP A 201 -12.71 -9.03 -10.60
CA ASP A 201 -14.09 -8.74 -10.97
C ASP A 201 -14.43 -7.28 -10.66
N ARG A 202 -14.67 -6.50 -11.71
CA ARG A 202 -15.00 -5.08 -11.60
C ARG A 202 -16.30 -4.82 -10.86
N GLN A 203 -17.22 -5.79 -10.82
CA GLN A 203 -18.49 -5.65 -10.12
C GLN A 203 -18.32 -5.64 -8.59
N LEU A 204 -17.18 -6.15 -8.09
CA LEU A 204 -16.85 -6.17 -6.67
C LEU A 204 -16.13 -4.89 -6.20
N ASN A 205 -15.68 -4.04 -7.13
CA ASN A 205 -14.98 -2.77 -6.83
C ASN A 205 -15.99 -1.64 -6.62
N ILE A 206 -16.90 -1.82 -5.66
CA ILE A 206 -17.94 -0.85 -5.34
C ILE A 206 -17.35 0.23 -4.42
N ILE A 207 -17.35 1.48 -4.89
CA ILE A 207 -16.92 2.63 -4.09
C ILE A 207 -18.10 3.09 -3.24
N LEU A 208 -17.89 3.21 -1.92
CA LEU A 208 -18.92 3.68 -1.01
C LEU A 208 -19.20 5.18 -1.24
N PRO A 209 -20.43 5.68 -1.01
CA PRO A 209 -20.73 7.11 -1.16
C PRO A 209 -19.87 8.02 -0.28
N SER A 210 -19.37 7.53 0.86
CA SER A 210 -18.45 8.24 1.74
C SER A 210 -17.02 8.37 1.17
N GLU A 211 -16.67 7.50 0.24
CA GLU A 211 -15.39 7.46 -0.47
C GLU A 211 -15.50 8.07 -1.89
N ALA A 212 -16.73 8.21 -2.38
CA ALA A 212 -17.03 8.81 -3.67
C ALA A 212 -16.78 10.32 -3.62
N VAL A 213 -15.97 10.78 -4.58
CA VAL A 213 -15.63 12.19 -4.82
C VAL A 213 -16.76 12.92 -5.51
#